data_AF-A0A485NFE0-F1
#
_entry.id   AF-A0A485NFE0-F1
#
_cell.length_a   1.000
_cell.length_b   1.000
_cell.length_c   1.000
_cell.angle_alpha   90.00
_cell.angle_beta   90.00
_cell.angle_gamma   90.00
#
_symmetry.space_group_name_H-M   'P 1'
#
loop_
_entity.id
_entity.type
_entity.pdbx_description
1 polymer ?
#
loop_
_entity_poly.entity_id
_entity_poly.type
_entity_poly.pdbx_seq_one_letter_code
_entity_poly.pdbx_strand_id
1 'polypeptide(L)'
;MSLCEGSRGWSKSRPHAALPGRARPDNRSCEGPGPAHPGTLSGGGGTCYAYGWGSIKPDKFIHSRNLQCVDLKLLSNDVCDELYLRKVTDFMLCVGFLEGKKNTCLGDSGGPLVCNGMFQGITSWGSKPCARCKKPTLYSKLMPHLK
;
A
#
# COMPACT_ATOMS: atom_id res chain seq x y z
N MET A 1 -5.03 -6.36 -2.82
CA MET A 1 -4.52 -5.13 -3.50
C MET A 1 -4.74 -5.27 -4.98
N SER A 2 -5.05 -4.20 -5.72
CA SER A 2 -5.30 -4.26 -7.17
C SER A 2 -4.35 -3.42 -8.02
N LEU A 3 -4.17 -3.86 -9.28
CA LEU A 3 -3.44 -3.17 -10.32
C LEU A 3 -4.42 -2.65 -11.39
N CYS A 4 -4.10 -1.54 -12.04
CA CYS A 4 -4.73 -1.15 -13.30
C CYS A 4 -4.23 -2.09 -14.42
N GLU A 5 -5.08 -2.47 -15.37
CA GLU A 5 -4.70 -3.37 -16.47
C GLU A 5 -3.44 -2.88 -17.20
N GLY A 6 -2.47 -3.77 -17.40
CA GLY A 6 -1.19 -3.48 -18.06
C GLY A 6 -0.02 -3.09 -17.14
N SER A 7 -0.22 -2.97 -15.82
CA SER A 7 0.89 -2.70 -14.89
C SER A 7 1.55 -4.01 -14.38
N ARG A 8 2.89 -4.05 -14.36
CA ARG A 8 3.69 -5.06 -13.64
C ARG A 8 4.01 -4.49 -12.25
N GLY A 9 3.61 -5.16 -11.17
CA GLY A 9 3.84 -4.60 -9.83
C GLY A 9 3.52 -5.47 -8.62
N TRP A 10 3.21 -6.75 -8.81
CA TRP A 10 2.97 -7.66 -7.70
C TRP A 10 4.21 -8.48 -7.37
N SER A 11 4.47 -8.63 -6.09
CA SER A 11 5.45 -9.59 -5.59
C SER A 11 4.87 -10.44 -4.49
N LYS A 12 5.03 -11.76 -4.64
CA LYS A 12 4.58 -12.74 -3.65
C LYS A 12 5.60 -12.81 -2.51
N SER A 13 5.14 -12.93 -1.27
CA SER A 13 6.00 -13.43 -0.19
C SER A 13 6.30 -14.91 -0.45
N ARG A 14 7.58 -15.31 -0.36
CA ARG A 14 7.96 -16.73 -0.44
C ARG A 14 7.90 -17.35 0.96
N PRO A 15 7.50 -18.62 1.11
CA PRO A 15 7.85 -19.41 2.28
C PRO A 15 9.38 -19.61 2.33
N HIS A 16 9.95 -19.63 3.55
CA HIS A 16 11.39 -19.80 3.79
C HIS A 16 11.89 -21.20 3.36
N ALA A 17 12.11 -21.41 2.07
CA ALA A 17 12.96 -22.48 1.54
C ALA A 17 13.37 -22.13 0.11
N ALA A 18 14.65 -21.81 -0.12
CA ALA A 18 15.20 -21.59 -1.45
C ALA A 18 16.29 -22.63 -1.73
N LEU A 19 16.07 -23.48 -2.73
CA LEU A 19 17.09 -24.35 -3.33
C LEU A 19 18.04 -23.51 -4.21
N PRO A 20 19.35 -23.84 -4.26
CA PRO A 20 20.33 -23.08 -5.02
C PRO A 20 20.27 -23.38 -6.54
N GLY A 21 20.50 -22.36 -7.37
CA GLY A 21 20.93 -22.57 -8.77
C GLY A 21 19.98 -22.20 -9.92
N ARG A 22 18.82 -21.56 -9.67
CA ARG A 22 17.98 -21.04 -10.76
C ARG A 22 18.03 -19.51 -10.82
N ALA A 23 18.37 -18.95 -11.97
CA ALA A 23 18.29 -17.52 -12.24
C ALA A 23 16.90 -17.01 -11.83
N ARG A 24 16.86 -15.99 -10.95
CA ARG A 24 15.62 -15.50 -10.35
C ARG A 24 14.84 -14.71 -11.42
N PRO A 25 13.60 -15.09 -11.78
CA PRO A 25 12.69 -14.15 -12.44
C PRO A 25 12.56 -12.92 -11.53
N ASP A 26 12.42 -11.70 -12.08
CA ASP A 26 12.24 -10.43 -11.33
C ASP A 26 11.25 -10.65 -10.17
N ASN A 27 11.81 -10.93 -9.00
CA ASN A 27 11.11 -11.36 -7.81
C ASN A 27 11.51 -10.36 -6.75
N ARG A 28 11.06 -9.11 -6.95
CA ARG A 28 11.09 -8.05 -5.94
C ARG A 28 10.12 -8.39 -4.82
N SER A 29 10.34 -9.50 -4.09
CA SER A 29 9.69 -9.72 -2.80
C SER A 29 9.71 -8.39 -2.04
N CYS A 30 8.59 -8.03 -1.41
CA CYS A 30 8.57 -6.88 -0.52
C CYS A 30 9.48 -7.19 0.67
N GLU A 31 10.77 -7.04 0.46
CA GLU A 31 11.71 -6.83 1.52
C GLU A 31 11.26 -5.48 2.08
N GLY A 32 10.59 -5.53 3.23
CA GLY A 32 10.27 -4.32 3.98
C GLY A 32 11.55 -3.49 4.13
N PRO A 33 11.43 -2.17 4.31
CA PRO A 33 12.61 -1.35 4.56
C PRO A 33 13.40 -1.99 5.70
N GLY A 34 14.70 -2.23 5.46
CA GLY A 34 15.62 -2.70 6.47
C GLY A 34 15.58 -1.79 7.72
N PRO A 35 16.23 -2.19 8.82
CA PRO A 35 16.20 -1.41 10.07
C PRO A 35 16.49 0.07 9.77
N ALA A 36 15.56 0.94 10.19
CA ALA A 36 15.63 2.37 9.93
C ALA A 36 16.98 2.90 10.45
N HIS A 37 17.84 3.41 9.56
CA HIS A 37 19.04 4.10 9.98
C HIS A 37 18.65 5.45 10.59
N PRO A 38 19.09 5.77 11.82
CA PRO A 38 18.83 7.06 12.44
C PRO A 38 19.56 8.14 11.63
N GLY A 39 18.83 8.84 10.77
CA GLY A 39 19.42 9.91 9.94
C GLY A 39 18.66 10.27 8.66
N THR A 40 17.69 9.48 8.21
CA THR A 40 16.89 9.83 7.00
C THR A 40 15.41 10.05 7.36
N LEU A 41 15.14 11.08 8.15
CA LEU A 41 13.82 11.72 8.23
C LEU A 41 13.83 12.92 7.28
N SER A 42 14.04 12.68 5.98
CA SER A 42 13.96 13.75 4.99
C SER A 42 12.52 13.90 4.55
N GLY A 43 11.96 15.09 4.76
CA GLY A 43 10.56 15.48 4.52
C GLY A 43 10.11 15.50 3.06
N GLY A 44 10.23 14.36 2.37
CA GLY A 44 9.64 14.09 1.06
C GLY A 44 8.94 12.73 1.11
N GLY A 45 7.67 12.68 0.71
CA GLY A 45 6.74 11.55 0.91
C GLY A 45 7.39 10.17 0.85
N GLY A 46 7.49 9.53 2.02
CA GLY A 46 8.19 8.26 2.20
C GLY A 46 7.52 7.10 1.44
N THR A 47 8.34 6.12 1.06
CA THR A 47 7.84 4.85 0.53
C THR A 47 7.15 4.08 1.65
N CYS A 48 5.93 3.64 1.36
CA CYS A 48 5.13 2.81 2.23
C CYS A 48 4.88 1.44 1.61
N TYR A 49 4.59 0.44 2.43
CA TYR A 49 4.20 -0.89 2.00
C TYR A 49 2.90 -1.27 2.69
N ALA A 50 1.93 -1.73 1.90
CA ALA A 50 0.68 -2.31 2.40
C ALA A 50 0.67 -3.82 2.16
N TYR A 51 0.01 -4.56 3.06
CA TYR A 51 -0.04 -6.03 3.08
C TYR A 51 -1.49 -6.54 3.22
N GLY A 52 -1.85 -7.64 2.55
CA GLY A 52 -3.24 -8.11 2.55
C GLY A 52 -3.55 -9.25 1.56
N TRP A 53 -4.75 -9.82 1.73
CA TRP A 53 -5.33 -10.87 0.88
C TRP A 53 -6.58 -10.38 0.12
N GLY A 54 -6.82 -9.07 0.11
CA GLY A 54 -7.90 -8.45 -0.62
C GLY A 54 -7.77 -8.67 -2.12
N SER A 55 -8.78 -8.19 -2.85
CA SER A 55 -8.93 -8.45 -4.28
C SER A 55 -7.67 -8.05 -5.06
N ILE A 56 -7.30 -8.89 -6.04
CA ILE A 56 -6.21 -8.64 -7.01
C ILE A 56 -6.68 -8.00 -8.33
N LYS A 57 -7.99 -7.78 -8.45
CA LYS A 57 -8.63 -7.12 -9.59
C LYS A 57 -9.37 -5.88 -9.10
N PRO A 58 -9.26 -4.74 -9.82
CA PRO A 58 -9.76 -3.45 -9.32
C PRO A 58 -11.29 -3.37 -9.25
N ASP A 59 -11.98 -4.10 -10.12
CA ASP A 59 -13.42 -4.08 -10.37
C ASP A 59 -14.15 -5.36 -9.92
N LYS A 60 -13.40 -6.40 -9.57
CA LYS A 60 -13.93 -7.71 -9.17
C LYS A 60 -13.54 -8.04 -7.74
N PHE A 61 -14.24 -8.99 -7.14
CA PHE A 61 -13.96 -9.51 -5.81
C PHE A 61 -13.22 -10.85 -5.90
N ILE A 62 -11.94 -10.80 -6.24
CA ILE A 62 -11.09 -11.99 -6.44
C ILE A 62 -9.93 -11.93 -5.45
N HIS A 63 -10.09 -12.60 -4.31
CA HIS A 63 -9.06 -12.67 -3.28
C HIS A 63 -7.83 -13.45 -3.74
N SER A 64 -6.67 -13.02 -3.24
CA SER A 64 -5.44 -13.79 -3.41
C SER A 64 -5.39 -14.91 -2.36
N ARG A 65 -4.94 -16.10 -2.78
CA ARG A 65 -4.60 -17.19 -1.83
C ARG A 65 -3.31 -16.91 -1.04
N ASN A 66 -2.41 -16.10 -1.63
CA ASN A 66 -1.13 -15.74 -1.02
C ASN A 66 -1.17 -14.31 -0.52
N LEU A 67 -0.48 -14.03 0.58
CA LEU A 67 -0.29 -12.65 1.05
C LEU A 67 0.32 -11.81 -0.08
N GLN A 68 -0.35 -10.72 -0.42
CA GLN A 68 0.16 -9.75 -1.37
C GLN A 68 0.83 -8.61 -0.62
N CYS A 69 1.68 -7.88 -1.34
CA CYS A 69 2.24 -6.64 -0.89
C CYS A 69 2.33 -5.66 -2.06
N VAL A 70 2.23 -4.37 -1.75
CA VAL A 70 2.36 -3.28 -2.70
C VAL A 70 3.14 -2.13 -2.07
N ASP A 71 4.11 -1.59 -2.80
CA ASP A 71 4.78 -0.34 -2.44
C ASP A 71 3.92 0.85 -2.89
N LEU A 72 3.77 1.85 -2.04
CA LEU A 72 2.92 3.02 -2.20
C LEU A 72 3.66 4.28 -1.76
N LYS A 73 3.11 5.45 -2.09
CA LYS A 73 3.64 6.75 -1.67
C LYS A 73 2.69 7.39 -0.66
N LEU A 74 3.26 7.94 0.41
CA LEU A 74 2.54 8.84 1.30
C LEU A 74 2.39 10.22 0.64
N LEU A 75 1.16 10.73 0.57
CA LEU A 75 0.81 12.03 0.00
C LEU A 75 0.37 12.99 1.12
N SER A 76 0.35 14.30 0.84
CA SER A 76 -0.32 15.25 1.74
C SER A 76 -1.81 14.93 1.84
N ASN A 77 -2.42 15.14 3.00
CA ASN A 77 -3.86 14.98 3.16
C ASN A 77 -4.65 15.97 2.29
N ASP A 78 -4.10 17.16 1.99
CA ASP A 78 -4.72 18.15 1.11
C ASP A 78 -5.04 17.58 -0.27
N VAL A 79 -4.14 16.72 -0.80
CA VAL A 79 -4.34 16.04 -2.08
C VAL A 79 -5.58 15.16 -2.04
N CYS A 80 -5.81 14.44 -0.94
CA CYS A 80 -7.00 13.62 -0.80
C CYS A 80 -8.25 14.47 -0.53
N ASP A 81 -8.12 15.55 0.23
CA ASP A 81 -9.24 16.45 0.56
C ASP A 81 -9.79 17.13 -0.69
N GLU A 82 -8.92 17.55 -1.61
CA GLU A 82 -9.34 18.07 -2.93
C GLU A 82 -10.01 17.02 -3.83
N LEU A 83 -9.61 15.74 -3.70
CA LEU A 83 -10.06 14.66 -4.59
C LEU A 83 -11.32 13.93 -4.10
N TYR A 84 -11.68 14.06 -2.83
CA TYR A 84 -12.80 13.38 -2.21
C TYR A 84 -13.85 14.36 -1.70
N LEU A 85 -15.13 14.11 -2.02
CA LEU A 85 -16.25 14.88 -1.46
C LEU A 85 -16.45 14.63 0.04
N ARG A 86 -15.89 13.53 0.56
CA ARG A 86 -15.95 13.19 1.98
C ARG A 86 -14.76 13.83 2.67
N LYS A 87 -15.02 14.48 3.80
CA LYS A 87 -14.01 15.12 4.64
C LYS A 87 -12.85 14.19 4.95
N VAL A 88 -11.63 14.63 4.65
CA VAL A 88 -10.38 14.02 5.12
C VAL A 88 -10.02 14.67 6.45
N THR A 89 -9.57 13.87 7.43
CA THR A 89 -9.27 14.36 8.79
C THR A 89 -7.81 14.12 9.17
N ASP A 90 -7.36 14.76 10.25
CA ASP A 90 -6.00 14.57 10.79
C ASP A 90 -5.74 13.16 11.34
N PHE A 91 -6.80 12.35 11.48
CA PHE A 91 -6.75 10.93 11.84
C PHE A 91 -6.60 10.01 10.61
N MET A 92 -6.40 10.58 9.42
CA MET A 92 -6.26 9.82 8.17
C MET A 92 -4.89 10.06 7.52
N LEU A 93 -4.47 9.11 6.70
CA LEU A 93 -3.30 9.20 5.82
C LEU A 93 -3.73 8.98 4.36
N CYS A 94 -3.30 9.88 3.47
CA CYS A 94 -3.51 9.79 2.03
C CYS A 94 -2.38 8.98 1.35
N VAL A 95 -2.70 7.84 0.74
CA VAL A 95 -1.67 6.92 0.23
C VAL A 95 -2.01 6.37 -1.16
N GLY A 96 -1.04 6.45 -2.07
CA GLY A 96 -1.15 5.88 -3.42
C GLY A 96 -0.42 6.71 -4.47
N PHE A 97 -0.78 6.48 -5.73
CA PHE A 97 -0.27 7.24 -6.88
C PHE A 97 -1.43 7.95 -7.57
N LEU A 98 -1.21 9.21 -7.98
CA LEU A 98 -2.24 9.99 -8.68
C LEU A 98 -2.53 9.43 -10.08
N GLU A 99 -1.55 8.75 -10.68
CA GLU A 99 -1.69 8.01 -11.92
C GLU A 99 -2.47 6.68 -11.73
N GLY A 100 -2.87 6.35 -10.49
CA GLY A 100 -3.50 5.09 -10.15
C GLY A 100 -2.51 3.93 -10.17
N LYS A 101 -2.73 2.94 -11.03
CA LYS A 101 -1.89 1.74 -11.25
C LYS A 101 -1.88 0.74 -10.13
N LYS A 102 -1.65 1.11 -8.86
CA LYS A 102 -1.56 0.16 -7.75
C LYS A 102 -2.11 0.72 -6.46
N ASN A 103 -2.93 -0.06 -5.74
CA ASN A 103 -3.40 0.29 -4.40
C ASN A 103 -3.97 -0.92 -3.66
N THR A 104 -4.29 -0.77 -2.38
CA THR A 104 -5.17 -1.69 -1.64
C THR A 104 -6.57 -1.72 -2.26
N CYS A 105 -7.28 -2.82 -2.05
CA CYS A 105 -8.61 -3.07 -2.60
C CYS A 105 -9.53 -3.75 -1.59
N LEU A 106 -10.72 -4.14 -2.05
CA LEU A 106 -11.72 -4.84 -1.25
C LEU A 106 -11.13 -6.06 -0.53
N GLY A 107 -11.30 -6.11 0.80
CA GLY A 107 -10.75 -7.16 1.65
C GLY A 107 -9.34 -6.90 2.18
N ASP A 108 -8.70 -5.78 1.82
CA ASP A 108 -7.44 -5.34 2.47
C ASP A 108 -7.69 -4.46 3.71
N SER A 109 -8.94 -4.06 3.98
CA SER A 109 -9.32 -3.27 5.16
C SER A 109 -8.83 -3.95 6.45
N GLY A 110 -8.25 -3.19 7.37
CA GLY A 110 -7.60 -3.71 8.57
C GLY A 110 -6.12 -4.12 8.37
N GLY A 111 -5.65 -4.23 7.13
CA GLY A 111 -4.25 -4.54 6.83
C GLY A 111 -3.28 -3.41 7.21
N PRO A 112 -2.00 -3.74 7.49
CA PRO A 112 -1.02 -2.76 7.95
C PRO A 112 -0.43 -1.93 6.81
N LEU A 113 -0.16 -0.65 7.10
CA LEU A 113 0.67 0.25 6.30
C LEU A 113 1.98 0.55 7.06
N VAL A 114 3.10 0.17 6.46
CA VAL A 114 4.44 0.40 6.99
C VAL A 114 5.16 1.42 6.13
N CYS A 115 5.48 2.59 6.65
CA CYS A 115 6.26 3.61 5.94
C CYS A 115 7.60 3.82 6.63
N ASN A 116 8.69 3.83 5.87
CA ASN A 116 10.05 4.01 6.41
C ASN A 116 10.39 3.07 7.58
N GLY A 117 9.88 1.84 7.55
CA GLY A 117 10.11 0.82 8.59
C GLY A 117 9.21 0.94 9.82
N MET A 118 8.32 1.93 9.87
CA MET A 118 7.41 2.13 10.98
C MET A 118 5.97 1.81 10.60
N PHE A 119 5.24 1.18 11.51
CA PHE A 119 3.80 0.98 11.37
C PHE A 119 3.08 2.32 11.56
N GLN A 120 2.53 2.87 10.48
CA GLN A 120 1.99 4.24 10.45
C GLN A 120 0.46 4.27 10.35
N GLY A 121 -0.18 3.21 9.85
CA GLY A 121 -1.62 3.22 9.70
C GLY A 121 -2.25 1.90 9.29
N ILE A 122 -3.57 1.90 9.24
CA ILE A 122 -4.41 0.73 8.97
C ILE A 122 -5.28 1.00 7.74
N THR A 123 -5.32 0.08 6.78
CA THR A 123 -6.13 0.22 5.56
C THR A 123 -7.59 0.47 5.93
N SER A 124 -8.16 1.58 5.46
CA SER A 124 -9.53 1.98 5.78
C SER A 124 -10.42 1.86 4.55
N TRP A 125 -10.38 2.85 3.65
CA TRP A 125 -11.29 2.92 2.52
C TRP A 125 -10.69 3.67 1.31
N GLY A 126 -11.23 3.39 0.13
CA GLY A 126 -10.84 4.04 -1.12
C GLY A 126 -11.92 3.89 -2.18
N SER A 127 -11.61 4.28 -3.42
CA SER A 127 -12.57 4.17 -4.53
C SER A 127 -12.83 2.73 -4.97
N LYS A 128 -14.01 2.52 -5.57
CA LYS A 128 -14.30 1.38 -6.46
C LYS A 128 -14.53 1.91 -7.89
N PRO A 129 -13.86 1.38 -8.92
CA PRO A 129 -12.77 0.39 -8.87
C PRO A 129 -11.54 0.87 -8.08
N CYS A 130 -10.78 -0.07 -7.54
CA CYS A 130 -9.54 0.20 -6.82
C CYS A 130 -8.42 0.67 -7.76
N ALA A 131 -7.37 1.29 -7.21
CA ALA A 131 -6.19 1.75 -7.98
C ALA A 131 -6.53 2.70 -9.16
N ARG A 132 -7.62 3.47 -9.03
CA ARG A 132 -8.08 4.41 -10.06
C ARG A 132 -7.24 5.68 -10.06
N CYS A 133 -7.09 6.31 -11.22
CA CYS A 133 -6.45 7.62 -11.34
C CYS A 133 -7.13 8.65 -10.45
N LYS A 134 -6.32 9.50 -9.80
CA LYS A 134 -6.75 10.56 -8.87
C LYS A 134 -7.67 10.05 -7.75
N LYS A 135 -7.48 8.80 -7.32
CA LYS A 135 -8.20 8.17 -6.20
C LYS A 135 -7.24 7.37 -5.31
N PRO A 136 -6.33 8.05 -4.59
CA PRO A 136 -5.53 7.43 -3.52
C PRO A 136 -6.42 6.81 -2.43
N THR A 137 -5.90 5.87 -1.65
CA THR A 137 -6.63 5.20 -0.57
C THR A 137 -6.36 5.92 0.75
N LEU A 138 -7.38 6.01 1.60
CA LEU A 138 -7.24 6.50 2.97
C LEU A 138 -7.00 5.36 3.96
N TYR A 139 -6.07 5.64 4.87
CA TYR A 139 -5.71 4.78 5.99
C TYR A 139 -6.01 5.52 7.28
N SER A 140 -6.35 4.79 8.35
CA SER A 140 -6.39 5.36 9.69
C SER A 140 -4.96 5.63 10.16
N LYS A 141 -4.66 6.86 10.58
CA LYS A 141 -3.36 7.26 11.12
C LYS A 141 -3.18 6.69 12.52
N LEU A 142 -2.10 5.97 12.79
CA LEU A 142 -1.93 5.27 14.06
C LEU A 142 -1.55 6.19 15.21
N MET A 143 -0.64 7.14 14.99
CA MET A 143 -0.05 7.96 16.04
C MET A 143 -1.06 8.60 17.01
N PRO A 144 -2.19 9.19 16.56
CA PRO A 144 -3.18 9.78 17.46
C PRO A 144 -3.94 8.77 18.36
N HIS A 145 -3.78 7.46 18.13
CA HIS A 145 -4.48 6.40 18.86
C HIS A 145 -3.57 5.61 19.80
N LEU A 146 -2.27 5.93 19.85
CA LEU A 146 -1.35 5.37 20.83
C LEU A 146 -1.51 6.13 22.17
N LYS A 147 -1.52 5.38 23.27
CA LYS A 147 -1.59 5.92 24.64
C LYS A 147 -0.23 5.92 25.30
#